data_AF-A0A952WFD9-F1
#
_entry.id   AF-A0A952WFD9-F1
#
_cell.length_a   1.000
_cell.length_b   1.000
_cell.length_c   1.000
_cell.angle_alpha   90.00
_cell.angle_beta   90.00
_cell.angle_gamma   90.00
#
_symmetry.space_group_name_H-M   'P 1'
#
loop_
_entity.id
_entity.type
_entity.pdbx_description
1 polymer ?
#
loop_
_entity_poly.entity_id
_entity_poly.type
_entity_poly.pdbx_seq_one_letter_code
_entity_poly.pdbx_strand_id
1 'polypeptide(L)'
;MKRVALPVTALCTLPAAGLAQTSVSPASKYSWSENVGWMNWRDAGLGSLGVADKRTFLSGWIWCENIGWISLGDGTPSAGAFYSNSIAADFGVNIGASGELSGYGWSENAGWINFGGGALASPAQPARIDFAANRLRGYAWSPNLGWINLNDATRFIALTCYANCDGSTGTPALTANDFQCFLNKYAAADPAANCDRSTGSPLLTANDFQCFLNTFAAGCT
;
A
#
# COMPACT_ATOMS: atom_id res chain seq x y z
N MET A 1 23.44 -60.79 0.13
CA MET A 1 22.51 -59.72 -0.30
C MET A 1 22.91 -58.43 0.41
N LYS A 2 23.55 -57.48 -0.29
CA LYS A 2 23.94 -56.17 0.28
C LYS A 2 22.71 -55.25 0.25
N ARG A 3 22.27 -54.78 1.43
CA ARG A 3 21.18 -53.80 1.55
C ARG A 3 21.76 -52.41 1.26
N VAL A 4 21.32 -51.79 0.19
CA VAL A 4 21.64 -50.39 -0.15
C VAL A 4 20.58 -49.52 0.53
N ALA A 5 20.99 -48.67 1.47
CA ALA A 5 20.10 -47.69 2.08
C ALA A 5 20.09 -46.43 1.20
N LEU A 6 18.93 -46.05 0.66
CA LEU A 6 18.74 -44.76 0.00
C LEU A 6 18.53 -43.66 1.08
N PRO A 7 19.21 -42.51 0.99
CA PRO A 7 18.93 -41.39 1.87
C PRO A 7 17.61 -40.72 1.45
N VAL A 8 16.66 -40.65 2.37
CA VAL A 8 15.45 -39.84 2.22
C VAL A 8 15.86 -38.39 2.48
N THR A 9 15.95 -37.60 1.42
CA THR A 9 16.14 -36.15 1.53
C THR A 9 14.82 -35.53 1.96
N ALA A 10 14.71 -35.12 3.23
CA ALA A 10 13.58 -34.34 3.70
C ALA A 10 13.62 -32.97 3.04
N LEU A 11 12.77 -32.75 2.03
CA LEU A 11 12.56 -31.45 1.42
C LEU A 11 11.81 -30.59 2.43
N CYS A 12 12.55 -29.76 3.18
CA CYS A 12 11.97 -28.76 4.07
C CYS A 12 11.36 -27.67 3.18
N THR A 13 10.07 -27.78 2.90
CA THR A 13 9.31 -26.68 2.29
C THR A 13 9.21 -25.57 3.32
N LEU A 14 10.07 -24.56 3.21
CA LEU A 14 9.84 -23.29 3.88
C LEU A 14 8.48 -22.76 3.40
N PRO A 15 7.58 -22.32 4.28
CA PRO A 15 6.41 -21.59 3.84
C PRO A 15 6.93 -20.38 3.06
N ALA A 16 6.46 -20.22 1.82
CA ALA A 16 6.70 -19.01 1.06
C ALA A 16 6.27 -17.82 1.94
N ALA A 17 7.17 -16.86 2.14
CA ALA A 17 6.84 -15.62 2.82
C ALA A 17 5.57 -15.04 2.16
N GLY A 18 4.59 -14.73 3.00
CA GLY A 18 3.24 -14.37 2.57
C GLY A 18 3.22 -13.31 1.48
N LEU A 19 2.32 -13.53 0.53
CA LEU A 19 1.91 -12.62 -0.55
C LEU A 19 1.82 -11.18 -0.05
N ALA A 20 2.24 -10.23 -0.89
CA ALA A 20 2.25 -8.80 -0.62
C ALA A 20 0.96 -8.34 0.07
N GLN A 21 1.02 -8.23 1.39
CA GLN A 21 -0.12 -7.92 2.22
C GLN A 21 -0.49 -6.45 2.00
N THR A 22 -1.78 -6.19 1.79
CA THR A 22 -2.34 -4.85 1.87
C THR A 22 -1.85 -4.10 3.11
N SER A 23 -1.54 -2.82 2.96
CA SER A 23 -1.17 -1.95 4.07
C SER A 23 -2.39 -1.28 4.71
N VAL A 24 -3.61 -1.69 4.32
CA VAL A 24 -4.85 -1.13 4.84
C VAL A 24 -5.29 -1.92 6.07
N SER A 25 -5.60 -1.21 7.15
CA SER A 25 -6.05 -1.80 8.40
C SER A 25 -7.36 -2.57 8.22
N PRO A 26 -7.49 -3.79 8.78
CA PRO A 26 -8.76 -4.52 8.76
C PRO A 26 -9.89 -3.80 9.52
N ALA A 27 -9.54 -2.93 10.49
CA ALA A 27 -10.51 -2.22 11.33
C ALA A 27 -11.14 -1.00 10.63
N SER A 28 -10.41 -0.36 9.70
CA SER A 28 -10.88 0.84 9.00
C SER A 28 -10.38 0.80 7.56
N LYS A 29 -11.18 0.13 6.72
CA LYS A 29 -10.86 -0.18 5.31
C LYS A 29 -11.85 0.39 4.31
N TYR A 30 -12.91 1.03 4.81
CA TYR A 30 -14.01 1.52 3.99
C TYR A 30 -14.02 3.04 3.92
N SER A 31 -14.23 3.55 2.70
CA SER A 31 -14.70 4.90 2.45
C SER A 31 -16.03 4.88 1.71
N TRP A 32 -16.66 6.04 1.58
CA TRP A 32 -17.94 6.17 0.89
C TRP A 32 -17.97 7.43 0.02
N SER A 33 -18.64 7.33 -1.14
CA SER A 33 -18.99 8.47 -2.00
C SER A 33 -20.36 8.20 -2.63
N GLU A 34 -21.15 9.27 -2.83
CA GLU A 34 -22.52 9.20 -3.36
C GLU A 34 -22.62 8.39 -4.67
N ASN A 35 -21.71 8.64 -5.60
CA ASN A 35 -21.75 8.02 -6.93
C ASN A 35 -21.02 6.67 -7.00
N VAL A 36 -20.24 6.33 -5.98
CA VAL A 36 -19.41 5.11 -5.95
C VAL A 36 -20.00 4.04 -5.01
N GLY A 37 -20.77 4.47 -4.00
CA GLY A 37 -21.20 3.64 -2.90
C GLY A 37 -20.07 3.37 -1.91
N TRP A 38 -20.13 2.21 -1.25
CA TRP A 38 -19.05 1.76 -0.38
C TRP A 38 -17.82 1.32 -1.19
N MET A 39 -16.64 1.69 -0.70
CA MET A 39 -15.36 1.33 -1.27
C MET A 39 -14.52 0.56 -0.26
N ASN A 40 -14.16 -0.69 -0.56
CA ASN A 40 -13.27 -1.52 0.24
C ASN A 40 -11.84 -1.46 -0.31
N TRP A 41 -10.93 -0.87 0.45
CA TRP A 41 -9.53 -0.67 0.05
C TRP A 41 -8.62 -1.86 0.35
N ARG A 42 -9.12 -2.86 1.07
CA ARG A 42 -8.28 -3.91 1.67
C ARG A 42 -8.46 -5.27 1.02
N ASP A 43 -9.69 -5.71 0.83
CA ASP A 43 -9.97 -7.15 0.71
C ASP A 43 -9.96 -7.70 -0.73
N ALA A 44 -9.43 -6.94 -1.70
CA ALA A 44 -9.29 -7.42 -3.06
C ALA A 44 -8.39 -8.67 -3.09
N GLY A 45 -8.82 -9.71 -3.83
CA GLY A 45 -8.11 -10.99 -3.85
C GLY A 45 -7.94 -11.62 -2.47
N LEU A 46 -8.96 -11.53 -1.61
CA LEU A 46 -8.91 -11.97 -0.20
C LEU A 46 -7.82 -11.24 0.63
N GLY A 47 -7.44 -10.02 0.22
CA GLY A 47 -6.42 -9.19 0.87
C GLY A 47 -5.05 -9.21 0.18
N SER A 48 -4.83 -10.11 -0.78
CA SER A 48 -3.55 -10.22 -1.50
C SER A 48 -3.39 -9.21 -2.64
N LEU A 49 -4.50 -8.62 -3.10
CA LEU A 49 -4.52 -7.64 -4.18
C LEU A 49 -5.04 -6.27 -3.69
N GLY A 50 -5.28 -6.13 -2.38
CA GLY A 50 -5.72 -4.87 -1.78
C GLY A 50 -4.71 -3.76 -1.92
N VAL A 51 -5.11 -2.55 -1.53
CA VAL A 51 -4.23 -1.39 -1.63
C VAL A 51 -3.01 -1.56 -0.73
N ALA A 52 -1.84 -1.27 -1.28
CA ALA A 52 -0.57 -1.34 -0.57
C ALA A 52 0.22 -0.03 -0.72
N ASP A 53 0.69 0.49 0.41
CA ASP A 53 1.66 1.58 0.51
C ASP A 53 3.06 1.04 0.20
N LYS A 54 3.55 1.36 -1.00
CA LYS A 54 4.91 1.09 -1.47
C LYS A 54 5.87 2.23 -1.15
N ARG A 55 5.50 3.08 -0.18
CA ARG A 55 6.26 4.19 0.43
C ARG A 55 6.33 5.44 -0.43
N THR A 56 6.53 5.28 -1.74
CA THR A 56 6.56 6.39 -2.72
C THR A 56 5.41 6.32 -3.72
N PHE A 57 4.64 5.23 -3.72
CA PHE A 57 3.43 5.05 -4.52
C PHE A 57 2.48 4.06 -3.86
N LEU A 58 1.23 4.03 -4.33
CA LEU A 58 0.24 3.01 -3.99
C LEU A 58 0.14 1.99 -5.12
N SER A 59 -0.24 0.76 -4.78
CA SER A 59 -0.56 -0.28 -5.75
C SER A 59 -1.81 -1.05 -5.32
N GLY A 60 -2.34 -1.88 -6.20
CA GLY A 60 -3.44 -2.79 -5.89
C GLY A 60 -4.82 -2.20 -6.20
N TRP A 61 -5.84 -2.84 -5.64
CA TRP A 61 -7.22 -2.69 -6.09
C TRP A 61 -8.17 -2.29 -4.96
N ILE A 62 -9.11 -1.41 -5.31
CA ILE A 62 -10.24 -1.01 -4.46
C ILE A 62 -11.50 -1.63 -5.07
N TRP A 63 -12.24 -2.38 -4.26
CA TRP A 63 -13.59 -2.80 -4.63
C TRP A 63 -14.57 -1.67 -4.34
N CYS A 64 -15.46 -1.38 -5.27
CA CYS A 64 -16.48 -0.33 -5.17
C CYS A 64 -17.85 -0.93 -5.51
N GLU A 65 -18.84 -0.65 -4.68
CA GLU A 65 -20.19 -1.21 -4.77
C GLU A 65 -20.86 -0.94 -6.13
N ASN A 66 -20.78 0.30 -6.63
CA ASN A 66 -21.54 0.71 -7.81
C ASN A 66 -20.72 0.72 -9.12
N ILE A 67 -19.39 0.65 -9.05
CA ILE A 67 -18.51 0.79 -10.22
C ILE A 67 -17.51 -0.36 -10.37
N GLY A 68 -17.57 -1.39 -9.53
CA GLY A 68 -16.62 -2.50 -9.58
C GLY A 68 -15.25 -2.07 -9.09
N TRP A 69 -14.21 -2.20 -9.91
CA TRP A 69 -12.83 -2.07 -9.43
C TRP A 69 -12.18 -0.74 -9.81
N ILE A 70 -11.32 -0.23 -8.93
CA ILE A 70 -10.34 0.81 -9.22
C ILE A 70 -8.95 0.21 -9.01
N SER A 71 -8.06 0.31 -10.01
CA SER A 71 -6.63 0.06 -9.88
C SER A 71 -5.92 1.34 -9.47
N LEU A 72 -5.01 1.25 -8.49
CA LEU A 72 -4.11 2.35 -8.11
C LEU A 72 -2.72 2.26 -8.74
N GLY A 73 -2.50 1.26 -9.60
CA GLY A 73 -1.21 0.92 -10.16
C GLY A 73 -0.88 -0.56 -10.00
N ASP A 74 -0.04 -1.07 -10.89
CA ASP A 74 0.39 -2.47 -10.99
C ASP A 74 1.45 -2.90 -9.95
N GLY A 75 1.97 -1.98 -9.14
CA GLY A 75 3.09 -2.21 -8.23
C GLY A 75 4.49 -2.08 -8.84
N THR A 76 4.61 -1.82 -10.14
CA THR A 76 5.87 -1.86 -10.91
C THR A 76 6.07 -0.62 -11.77
N PRO A 77 6.18 0.58 -11.16
CA PRO A 77 6.45 1.80 -11.91
C PRO A 77 7.74 1.69 -12.73
N SER A 78 7.70 2.19 -13.96
CA SER A 78 8.83 2.06 -14.90
C SER A 78 10.11 2.75 -14.42
N ALA A 79 9.97 3.82 -13.63
CA ALA A 79 11.09 4.52 -12.99
C ALA A 79 11.51 3.91 -11.63
N GLY A 80 10.86 2.83 -11.20
CA GLY A 80 11.10 2.12 -9.94
C GLY A 80 10.55 2.83 -8.69
N ALA A 81 10.74 4.15 -8.58
CA ALA A 81 10.34 4.91 -7.39
C ALA A 81 8.93 5.50 -7.47
N PHE A 82 8.39 5.75 -8.66
CA PHE A 82 7.08 6.38 -8.86
C PHE A 82 6.58 6.18 -10.28
N TYR A 83 5.26 6.19 -10.46
CA TYR A 83 4.63 6.17 -11.77
C TYR A 83 4.90 7.49 -12.49
N SER A 84 5.39 7.44 -13.73
CA SER A 84 5.59 8.65 -14.54
C SER A 84 4.28 9.35 -14.87
N ASN A 85 3.17 8.60 -14.91
CA ASN A 85 1.85 9.08 -15.31
C ASN A 85 1.87 9.85 -16.65
N SER A 86 2.82 9.50 -17.53
CA SER A 86 3.02 10.13 -18.83
C SER A 86 2.52 9.27 -19.99
N ILE A 87 2.23 7.99 -19.73
CA ILE A 87 1.67 7.04 -20.69
C ILE A 87 0.65 6.14 -20.00
N ALA A 88 -0.28 5.57 -20.77
CA ALA A 88 -1.33 4.69 -20.26
C ALA A 88 -0.82 3.33 -19.71
N ALA A 89 0.44 2.96 -19.96
CA ALA A 89 1.03 1.74 -19.44
C ALA A 89 1.76 1.94 -18.09
N ASP A 90 2.05 3.18 -17.70
CA ASP A 90 2.79 3.52 -16.48
C ASP A 90 2.02 4.60 -15.71
N PHE A 91 0.89 4.19 -15.16
CA PHE A 91 0.00 5.02 -14.38
C PHE A 91 -0.19 4.45 -12.98
N GLY A 92 -0.50 5.35 -12.06
CA GLY A 92 -0.88 4.98 -10.70
C GLY A 92 -0.84 6.17 -9.77
N VAL A 93 -1.05 5.89 -8.50
CA VAL A 93 -1.09 6.92 -7.46
C VAL A 93 0.26 7.02 -6.77
N ASN A 94 0.90 8.18 -6.88
CA ASN A 94 2.19 8.45 -6.23
C ASN A 94 1.98 9.10 -4.86
N ILE A 95 2.92 8.88 -3.95
CA ILE A 95 2.94 9.44 -2.60
C ILE A 95 4.12 10.41 -2.48
N GLY A 96 3.82 11.67 -2.17
CA GLY A 96 4.82 12.69 -1.90
C GLY A 96 5.51 12.50 -0.54
N ALA A 97 6.59 13.25 -0.32
CA ALA A 97 7.38 13.17 0.91
C ALA A 97 6.57 13.50 2.17
N SER A 98 5.57 14.39 2.08
CA SER A 98 4.67 14.76 3.18
C SER A 98 3.32 14.01 3.13
N GLY A 99 3.21 13.02 2.24
CA GLY A 99 2.05 12.13 2.12
C GLY A 99 1.01 12.58 1.11
N GLU A 100 1.18 13.70 0.41
CA GLU A 100 0.28 14.12 -0.66
C GLU A 100 0.17 13.04 -1.73
N LEU A 101 -1.05 12.72 -2.15
CA LEU A 101 -1.30 11.80 -3.24
C LEU A 101 -1.39 12.57 -4.56
N SER A 102 -0.86 11.96 -5.60
CA SER A 102 -0.87 12.50 -6.97
C SER A 102 -1.00 11.37 -7.99
N GLY A 103 -1.19 11.72 -9.26
CA GLY A 103 -1.42 10.72 -10.31
C GLY A 103 -2.86 10.22 -10.35
N TYR A 104 -3.04 9.03 -10.92
CA TYR A 104 -4.35 8.55 -11.35
C TYR A 104 -4.61 7.10 -10.98
N GLY A 105 -5.81 6.83 -10.47
CA GLY A 105 -6.41 5.50 -10.47
C GLY A 105 -7.26 5.27 -11.71
N TRP A 106 -7.43 4.02 -12.12
CA TRP A 106 -8.23 3.63 -13.28
C TRP A 106 -9.36 2.69 -12.89
N SER A 107 -10.57 2.96 -13.38
CA SER A 107 -11.70 2.04 -13.35
C SER A 107 -12.22 1.81 -14.76
N GLU A 108 -12.51 0.56 -15.12
CA GLU A 108 -13.13 0.25 -16.41
C GLU A 108 -14.55 0.82 -16.54
N ASN A 109 -15.25 0.99 -15.41
CA ASN A 109 -16.64 1.46 -15.39
C ASN A 109 -16.77 2.96 -15.11
N ALA A 110 -15.70 3.61 -14.63
CA ALA A 110 -15.72 5.03 -14.25
C ALA A 110 -14.61 5.87 -14.89
N GLY A 111 -13.66 5.26 -15.59
CA GLY A 111 -12.51 5.95 -16.17
C GLY A 111 -11.50 6.42 -15.12
N TRP A 112 -10.83 7.53 -15.42
CA TRP A 112 -9.75 8.08 -14.60
C TRP A 112 -10.26 8.72 -13.30
N ILE A 113 -9.54 8.47 -12.21
CA ILE A 113 -9.70 9.14 -10.91
C ILE A 113 -8.39 9.85 -10.58
N ASN A 114 -8.43 11.18 -10.49
CA ASN A 114 -7.29 12.03 -10.16
C ASN A 114 -7.14 12.18 -8.64
N PHE A 115 -6.05 11.65 -8.09
CA PHE A 115 -5.75 11.76 -6.66
C PHE A 115 -5.12 13.10 -6.25
N GLY A 116 -4.61 13.87 -7.20
CA GLY A 116 -4.21 15.27 -6.98
C GLY A 116 -5.37 16.27 -7.08
N GLY A 117 -6.57 15.83 -7.48
CA GLY A 117 -7.70 16.74 -7.78
C GLY A 117 -8.11 17.63 -6.62
N GLY A 118 -8.06 17.14 -5.38
CA GLY A 118 -8.40 17.92 -4.18
C GLY A 118 -7.49 19.12 -3.94
N ALA A 119 -6.23 19.12 -4.42
CA ALA A 119 -5.36 20.30 -4.34
C ALA A 119 -5.88 21.47 -5.20
N LEU A 120 -6.71 21.19 -6.21
CA LEU A 120 -7.29 22.18 -7.10
C LEU A 120 -8.67 22.68 -6.62
N ALA A 121 -9.20 22.11 -5.52
CA ALA A 121 -10.46 22.53 -4.92
C ALA A 121 -10.33 23.89 -4.21
N SER A 122 -11.47 24.54 -3.93
CA SER A 122 -11.54 25.76 -3.11
C SER A 122 -12.54 25.56 -1.96
N PRO A 123 -12.08 25.42 -0.70
CA PRO A 123 -10.68 25.40 -0.27
C PRO A 123 -9.95 24.12 -0.73
N ALA A 124 -8.62 24.20 -0.87
CA ALA A 124 -7.81 23.05 -1.27
C ALA A 124 -7.84 21.96 -0.20
N GLN A 125 -8.15 20.73 -0.61
CA GLN A 125 -8.24 19.54 0.25
C GLN A 125 -7.64 18.32 -0.46
N PRO A 126 -6.31 18.32 -0.73
CA PRO A 126 -5.65 17.25 -1.46
C PRO A 126 -5.81 15.90 -0.79
N ALA A 127 -6.02 14.85 -1.59
CA ALA A 127 -5.88 13.50 -1.12
C ALA A 127 -4.46 13.31 -0.59
N ARG A 128 -4.31 12.72 0.59
CA ARG A 128 -3.02 12.50 1.25
C ARG A 128 -3.09 11.37 2.25
N ILE A 129 -1.93 10.81 2.58
CA ILE A 129 -1.72 10.00 3.78
C ILE A 129 -1.30 10.96 4.90
N ASP A 130 -2.07 10.99 5.98
CA ASP A 130 -1.66 11.61 7.23
C ASP A 130 -0.83 10.60 8.02
N PHE A 131 0.49 10.79 8.05
CA PHE A 131 1.40 9.87 8.75
C PHE A 131 1.23 9.92 10.27
N ALA A 132 0.79 11.04 10.83
CA ALA A 132 0.59 11.15 12.27
C ALA A 132 -0.67 10.38 12.71
N ALA A 133 -1.73 10.45 11.91
CA ALA A 133 -2.98 9.72 12.18
C ALA A 133 -3.05 8.34 11.50
N ASN A 134 -2.00 7.96 10.77
CA ASN A 134 -1.90 6.75 9.95
C ASN A 134 -3.16 6.46 9.11
N ARG A 135 -3.69 7.46 8.40
CA ARG A 135 -4.93 7.34 7.59
C ARG A 135 -4.90 8.20 6.34
N LEU A 136 -5.72 7.82 5.36
CA LEU A 136 -6.00 8.69 4.23
C LEU A 136 -6.91 9.86 4.64
N ARG A 137 -6.75 10.97 3.92
CA ARG A 137 -7.49 12.22 4.04
C ARG A 137 -7.64 12.90 2.69
N GLY A 138 -8.45 13.95 2.65
CA GLY A 138 -8.71 14.78 1.48
C GLY A 138 -9.69 14.18 0.49
N TYR A 139 -9.61 14.63 -0.75
CA TYR A 139 -10.53 14.27 -1.82
C TYR A 139 -9.79 13.94 -3.11
N ALA A 140 -10.22 12.85 -3.75
CA ALA A 140 -9.90 12.57 -5.15
C ALA A 140 -11.06 13.04 -6.03
N TRP A 141 -10.82 13.18 -7.33
CA TRP A 141 -11.82 13.67 -8.27
C TRP A 141 -11.85 12.82 -9.54
N SER A 142 -13.05 12.55 -10.05
CA SER A 142 -13.25 11.95 -11.36
C SER A 142 -14.31 12.74 -12.14
N PRO A 143 -14.16 12.93 -13.45
CA PRO A 143 -15.20 13.57 -14.26
C PRO A 143 -16.51 12.77 -14.26
N ASN A 144 -16.45 11.45 -14.09
CA ASN A 144 -17.63 10.58 -14.13
C ASN A 144 -18.24 10.30 -12.76
N LEU A 145 -17.47 10.49 -11.67
CA LEU A 145 -17.92 10.20 -10.29
C LEU A 145 -18.06 11.46 -9.43
N GLY A 146 -17.49 12.59 -9.86
CA GLY A 146 -17.35 13.78 -9.04
C GLY A 146 -16.31 13.59 -7.93
N TRP A 147 -16.55 14.21 -6.78
CA TRP A 147 -15.67 14.17 -5.62
C TRP A 147 -15.78 12.84 -4.86
N ILE A 148 -14.64 12.24 -4.56
CA ILE A 148 -14.52 11.02 -3.77
C ILE A 148 -13.90 11.39 -2.42
N ASN A 149 -14.65 11.19 -1.35
CA ASN A 149 -14.27 11.58 0.02
C ASN A 149 -13.36 10.53 0.68
N LEU A 150 -12.18 10.95 1.12
CA LEU A 150 -11.23 10.14 1.89
C LEU A 150 -11.04 10.68 3.33
N ASN A 151 -11.72 11.77 3.69
CA ASN A 151 -11.53 12.52 4.93
C ASN A 151 -12.69 12.38 5.93
N ASP A 152 -13.58 11.39 5.77
CA ASP A 152 -14.68 11.19 6.71
C ASP A 152 -14.18 10.88 8.12
N ALA A 153 -14.85 11.38 9.15
CA ALA A 153 -14.43 11.18 10.54
C ALA A 153 -14.61 9.72 11.01
N THR A 154 -15.56 8.99 10.42
CA THR A 154 -16.04 7.67 10.86
C THR A 154 -15.81 6.55 9.84
N ARG A 155 -15.82 6.88 8.54
CA ARG A 155 -15.68 5.96 7.40
C ARG A 155 -14.41 6.29 6.64
N PHE A 156 -13.27 5.95 7.23
CA PHE A 156 -11.96 6.27 6.68
C PHE A 156 -11.11 5.03 6.46
N ILE A 157 -10.06 5.24 5.68
CA ILE A 157 -9.04 4.24 5.39
C ILE A 157 -7.87 4.49 6.34
N ALA A 158 -7.67 3.60 7.30
CA ALA A 158 -6.47 3.57 8.12
C ALA A 158 -5.42 2.65 7.48
N LEU A 159 -4.16 2.97 7.68
CA LEU A 159 -3.05 2.11 7.30
C LEU A 159 -2.61 1.28 8.50
N THR A 160 -2.06 0.09 8.24
CA THR A 160 -1.36 -0.67 9.27
C THR A 160 -0.09 0.07 9.67
N CYS A 161 0.34 -0.17 10.91
CA CYS A 161 1.62 0.35 11.38
C CYS A 161 2.74 -0.19 10.49
N TYR A 162 3.61 0.69 9.98
CA TYR A 162 4.70 0.29 9.08
C TYR A 162 5.65 -0.73 9.71
N ALA A 163 5.96 -0.55 11.00
CA ALA A 163 6.83 -1.45 11.73
C ALA A 163 6.22 -2.85 11.95
N ASN A 164 4.88 -2.96 11.93
CA ASN A 164 4.17 -4.24 12.00
C ASN A 164 4.09 -4.85 10.60
N CYS A 165 5.25 -5.26 10.09
CA CYS A 165 5.42 -5.76 8.74
C CYS A 165 4.67 -7.07 8.51
N ASP A 166 4.64 -7.95 9.52
CA ASP A 166 4.04 -9.28 9.38
C ASP A 166 2.51 -9.27 9.65
N GLY A 167 1.97 -8.14 10.08
CA GLY A 167 0.54 -7.96 10.35
C GLY A 167 0.06 -8.65 11.63
N SER A 168 0.96 -8.90 12.58
CA SER A 168 0.65 -9.45 13.89
C SER A 168 -0.47 -8.68 14.58
N THR A 169 -1.42 -9.42 15.16
CA THR A 169 -2.56 -8.88 15.93
C THR A 169 -2.44 -9.15 17.44
N GLY A 170 -1.37 -9.84 17.84
CA GLY A 170 -1.07 -10.13 19.24
C GLY A 170 -0.63 -8.89 20.02
N THR A 171 -0.42 -9.06 21.32
CA THR A 171 0.16 -8.03 22.20
C THR A 171 1.44 -8.60 22.83
N PRO A 172 2.63 -8.00 22.60
CA PRO A 172 2.88 -6.85 21.72
C PRO A 172 2.66 -7.19 20.24
N ALA A 173 2.23 -6.20 19.46
CA ALA A 173 2.05 -6.35 18.01
C ALA A 173 3.39 -6.42 17.26
N LEU A 174 4.45 -5.83 17.83
CA LEU A 174 5.80 -5.84 17.28
C LEU A 174 6.64 -6.96 17.90
N THR A 175 7.19 -7.82 17.05
CA THR A 175 7.97 -9.00 17.44
C THR A 175 9.21 -9.17 16.56
N ALA A 176 10.00 -10.21 16.81
CA ALA A 176 11.12 -10.57 15.95
C ALA A 176 10.69 -10.92 14.51
N ASN A 177 9.44 -11.35 14.31
CA ASN A 177 8.92 -11.71 12.99
C ASN A 177 8.75 -10.49 12.08
N ASP A 178 8.52 -9.30 12.62
CA ASP A 178 8.47 -8.05 11.85
C ASP A 178 9.82 -7.70 11.24
N PHE A 179 10.90 -7.88 12.00
CA PHE A 179 12.26 -7.73 11.47
C PHE A 179 12.51 -8.72 10.34
N GLN A 180 12.13 -9.99 10.53
CA GLN A 180 12.29 -11.00 9.48
C GLN A 180 11.48 -10.65 8.24
N CYS A 181 10.25 -10.15 8.41
CA CYS A 181 9.41 -9.68 7.32
C CYS A 181 10.06 -8.51 6.56
N PHE A 182 10.57 -7.51 7.28
CA PHE A 182 11.27 -6.38 6.67
C PHE A 182 12.52 -6.85 5.91
N LEU A 183 13.34 -7.72 6.51
CA LEU A 183 14.54 -8.25 5.88
C LEU A 183 14.23 -9.06 4.61
N ASN A 184 13.14 -9.83 4.62
CA ASN A 184 12.68 -10.55 3.42
C ASN A 184 12.30 -9.57 2.30
N LYS A 185 11.56 -8.50 2.61
CA LYS A 185 11.21 -7.45 1.65
C LYS A 185 12.44 -6.70 1.14
N TYR A 186 13.33 -6.31 2.04
CA TYR A 186 14.56 -5.61 1.71
C TYR A 186 15.47 -6.45 0.80
N ALA A 187 15.66 -7.73 1.12
CA ALA A 187 16.43 -8.66 0.28
C ALA A 187 15.79 -8.93 -1.09
N ALA A 188 14.46 -8.86 -1.18
CA ALA A 188 13.72 -8.98 -2.43
C ALA A 188 13.65 -7.66 -3.24
N ALA A 189 14.27 -6.58 -2.76
CA ALA A 189 14.13 -5.24 -3.31
C ALA A 189 12.67 -4.76 -3.45
N ASP A 190 11.77 -5.20 -2.56
CA ASP A 190 10.37 -4.75 -2.53
C ASP A 190 10.34 -3.26 -2.13
N PRO A 191 9.74 -2.37 -2.94
CA PRO A 191 9.62 -0.95 -2.61
C PRO A 191 8.93 -0.68 -1.27
N ALA A 192 8.13 -1.61 -0.74
CA ALA A 192 7.58 -1.50 0.62
C ALA A 192 8.67 -1.43 1.72
N ALA A 193 9.89 -1.91 1.45
CA ALA A 193 11.03 -1.78 2.37
C ALA A 193 11.72 -0.41 2.32
N ASN A 194 11.29 0.51 1.44
CA ASN A 194 11.80 1.88 1.32
C ASN A 194 11.27 2.76 2.47
N CYS A 195 11.69 2.47 3.70
CA CYS A 195 11.20 3.14 4.90
C CYS A 195 11.40 4.66 4.81
N ASP A 196 12.56 5.10 4.31
CA ASP A 196 12.95 6.50 4.26
C ASP A 196 12.33 7.27 3.08
N ARG A 197 11.60 6.55 2.20
CA ARG A 197 10.88 7.08 1.04
C ARG A 197 11.81 7.76 0.03
N SER A 198 13.06 7.32 -0.04
CA SER A 198 14.01 7.81 -1.03
C SER A 198 13.55 7.47 -2.45
N THR A 199 13.94 8.29 -3.42
CA THR A 199 13.62 8.09 -4.85
C THR A 199 14.88 7.90 -5.69
N GLY A 200 16.02 7.68 -5.04
CA GLY A 200 17.32 7.47 -5.67
C GLY A 200 17.46 6.08 -6.26
N SER A 201 18.58 5.85 -6.96
CA SER A 201 19.02 4.53 -7.39
C SER A 201 20.36 4.20 -6.73
N PRO A 202 20.49 3.08 -5.98
CA PRO A 202 19.45 2.10 -5.68
C PRO A 202 18.33 2.66 -4.79
N LEU A 203 17.12 2.12 -4.95
CA LEU A 203 15.93 2.55 -4.19
C LEU A 203 16.03 2.20 -2.71
N LEU A 204 16.61 1.04 -2.40
CA LEU A 204 16.82 0.59 -1.04
C LEU A 204 18.29 0.76 -0.66
N THR A 205 18.54 1.37 0.48
CA THR A 205 19.86 1.65 1.03
C THR A 205 19.94 1.29 2.52
N ALA A 206 21.12 1.40 3.10
CA ALA A 206 21.28 1.21 4.55
C ALA A 206 20.45 2.20 5.39
N ASN A 207 20.04 3.34 4.82
CA ASN A 207 19.18 4.30 5.49
C ASN A 207 17.77 3.74 5.75
N ASP A 208 17.27 2.86 4.89
CA ASP A 208 15.97 2.21 5.08
C ASP A 208 15.98 1.29 6.30
N PHE A 209 17.09 0.58 6.49
CA PHE A 209 17.27 -0.25 7.68
C PHE A 209 17.27 0.61 8.94
N GLN A 210 18.05 1.70 8.96
CA GLN A 210 18.07 2.63 10.10
C GLN A 210 16.70 3.27 10.35
N CYS A 211 15.98 3.65 9.29
CA CYS A 211 14.63 4.16 9.37
C CYS A 211 13.69 3.11 9.99
N PHE A 212 13.74 1.87 9.53
CA PHE A 212 12.90 0.79 10.06
C PHE A 212 13.15 0.58 11.55
N LEU A 213 14.42 0.53 11.99
CA LEU A 213 14.78 0.43 13.41
C LEU A 213 14.14 1.56 14.24
N ASN A 214 14.18 2.78 13.74
CA ASN A 214 13.59 3.93 14.42
C ASN A 214 12.05 3.80 14.52
N THR A 215 11.39 3.36 13.44
CA THR A 215 9.93 3.12 13.45
C THR A 215 9.54 1.98 14.38
N PHE A 216 10.32 0.91 14.41
CA PHE A 216 10.08 -0.24 15.30
C PHE A 216 10.24 0.16 16.76
N ALA A 217 11.28 0.93 17.09
CA ALA A 217 11.51 1.44 18.44
C ALA A 217 10.43 2.42 18.90
N ALA A 218 9.87 3.22 17.98
CA ALA A 218 8.74 4.11 18.27
C ALA A 218 7.43 3.35 18.58
N GLY A 219 7.32 2.11 18.09
CA GLY A 219 6.16 1.26 18.32
C GLY A 219 4.99 1.53 17.38
N CYS A 220 3.91 0.77 17.58
CA CYS A 220 2.63 0.96 16.90
C CYS A 220 1.59 1.42 17.92
N THR A 221 0.83 2.47 17.57
CA THR A 221 -0.30 2.99 18.35
C THR A 221 -1.62 2.48 17.83
#